data_AF-A0A4P5ZJJ4-F1
#
_entry.id   AF-A0A4P5ZJJ4-F1
#
_cell.length_a   1.000
_cell.length_b   1.000
_cell.length_c   1.000
_cell.angle_alpha   90.00
_cell.angle_beta   90.00
_cell.angle_gamma   90.00
#
_symmetry.space_group_name_H-M   'P 1'
#
loop_
_entity.id
_entity.type
_entity.pdbx_description
1 polymer ?
#
loop_
_entity_poly.entity_id
_entity_poly.type
_entity_poly.pdbx_seq_one_letter_code
_entity_poly.pdbx_strand_id
1 'polypeptide(L)'
;MSKLTGLSSSKIGLTWLIVAAIVTIILWQFPWGSYILYPFSILATWFHEMGHGLTAILLGGNFYKLLMFPDGSGIAYNSVSFGGRIGRALVVMGGPMGPAFAGGLLILSSRRYNISLGA
;
A
#
# COMPACT_ATOMS: atom_id res chain seq x y z
N MET A 1 38.56 8.97 -6.54
CA MET A 1 37.48 7.95 -6.66
C MET A 1 37.09 7.34 -5.29
N SER A 2 36.94 8.14 -4.23
CA SER A 2 36.66 7.64 -2.86
C SER A 2 35.45 8.26 -2.17
N LYS A 3 34.70 9.16 -2.83
CA LYS A 3 33.51 9.83 -2.26
C LYS A 3 32.16 9.20 -2.65
N LEU A 4 32.15 8.11 -3.41
CA LEU A 4 30.90 7.52 -3.92
C LEU A 4 30.35 6.37 -3.05
N THR A 5 31.04 5.97 -1.99
CA THR A 5 30.68 4.81 -1.15
C THR A 5 30.17 5.18 0.26
N GLY A 6 29.76 6.44 0.47
CA GLY A 6 29.51 7.02 1.81
C GLY A 6 28.06 7.36 2.16
N LEU A 7 27.08 7.08 1.30
CA LEU A 7 25.67 7.22 1.67
C LEU A 7 25.24 5.92 2.37
N SER A 8 24.86 6.00 3.65
CA SER A 8 24.35 4.82 4.35
C SER A 8 23.16 4.23 3.57
N SER A 9 23.01 2.90 3.56
CA SER A 9 21.96 2.21 2.79
C SER A 9 20.56 2.80 3.03
N SER A 10 20.29 3.29 4.25
CA SER A 10 19.05 3.99 4.60
C SER A 10 18.88 5.33 3.88
N LYS A 11 19.95 6.12 3.74
CA LYS A 11 19.93 7.38 2.98
C LYS A 11 19.66 7.12 1.50
N ILE A 12 20.24 6.06 0.94
CA ILE A 12 20.00 5.66 -0.45
C ILE A 12 18.53 5.23 -0.64
N GLY A 13 17.99 4.41 0.26
CA GLY A 13 16.59 3.98 0.22
C GLY A 13 15.60 5.15 0.30
N LEU A 14 15.82 6.10 1.21
CA LEU A 14 14.98 7.29 1.33
C LEU A 14 15.04 8.15 0.06
N THR A 15 16.23 8.36 -0.51
CA THR A 15 16.37 9.11 -1.78
C THR A 15 15.58 8.46 -2.90
N TRP A 16 15.62 7.13 -3.03
CA TRP A 16 14.84 6.42 -4.05
C TRP A 16 13.33 6.54 -3.83
N LEU A 17 12.86 6.50 -2.59
CA LEU A 17 11.44 6.71 -2.28
C LEU A 17 10.99 8.14 -2.65
N ILE A 18 11.81 9.15 -2.36
CA ILE A 18 11.53 10.55 -2.75
C ILE A 18 11.48 10.69 -4.27
N VAL A 19 12.46 10.11 -4.98
CA VAL A 19 12.48 10.12 -6.45
C VAL A 19 11.24 9.43 -7.01
N ALA A 20 10.87 8.26 -6.50
CA ALA A 20 9.66 7.55 -6.92
C ALA A 20 8.39 8.38 -6.69
N ALA A 21 8.28 9.06 -5.55
CA ALA A 21 7.16 9.96 -5.26
C ALA A 21 7.08 11.13 -6.24
N ILE A 22 8.20 11.80 -6.51
CA ILE A 22 8.26 12.91 -7.49
C ILE A 22 7.88 12.42 -8.89
N VAL A 23 8.45 11.31 -9.34
CA VAL A 23 8.12 10.70 -10.65
C VAL A 23 6.63 10.39 -10.74
N THR A 24 6.03 9.84 -9.69
CA THR A 24 4.60 9.54 -9.64
C THR A 24 3.75 10.80 -9.80
N ILE A 25 4.08 11.87 -9.07
CA ILE A 25 3.39 13.17 -9.16
C ILE A 25 3.48 13.75 -10.59
N ILE A 26 4.65 13.67 -11.21
CA ILE A 26 4.87 14.13 -12.58
C ILE A 26 4.04 13.31 -13.57
N LEU A 27 4.07 11.98 -13.45
CA LEU A 27 3.31 11.09 -14.33
C LEU A 27 1.80 11.38 -14.28
N TRP A 28 1.24 11.70 -13.11
CA TRP A 28 -0.18 12.11 -13.00
C TRP A 28 -0.55 13.35 -13.81
N GLN A 29 0.41 14.20 -14.18
CA GLN A 29 0.12 15.40 -14.97
C GLN A 29 -0.08 15.10 -16.46
N PHE A 30 0.28 13.90 -16.94
CA PHE A 30 0.22 13.54 -18.34
C PHE A 30 -0.89 12.53 -18.65
N PRO A 31 -1.61 12.66 -19.79
CA PRO A 31 -2.66 11.71 -20.17
C PRO A 31 -2.21 10.26 -20.29
N TRP A 32 -0.96 10.04 -20.71
CA TRP A 32 -0.36 8.71 -20.85
C TRP A 32 0.21 8.17 -19.54
N GLY A 33 0.41 9.02 -18.53
CA GLY A 33 0.96 8.59 -17.23
C GLY A 33 0.00 7.69 -16.47
N SER A 34 -1.32 7.83 -16.69
CA SER A 34 -2.34 6.93 -16.14
C SER A 34 -2.12 5.47 -16.58
N TYR A 35 -1.71 5.21 -17.82
CA TYR A 35 -1.43 3.85 -18.29
C TYR A 35 -0.22 3.22 -17.60
N ILE A 36 0.83 4.01 -17.35
CA ILE A 36 2.03 3.54 -16.62
C ILE A 36 1.69 3.29 -15.15
N LEU A 37 0.88 4.17 -14.55
CA LEU A 37 0.51 4.08 -13.14
C LEU A 37 -0.61 3.08 -12.88
N TYR A 38 -1.39 2.70 -13.90
CA TYR A 38 -2.53 1.79 -13.80
C TYR A 38 -2.28 0.52 -12.97
N PRO A 39 -1.20 -0.27 -13.18
CA PRO A 39 -0.93 -1.45 -12.34
C PRO A 39 -0.76 -1.10 -10.85
N PHE A 40 -0.14 0.05 -10.53
CA PHE A 40 0.01 0.52 -9.16
C PHE A 40 -1.31 1.05 -8.60
N SER A 41 -2.11 1.74 -9.41
CA SER A 41 -3.43 2.25 -9.02
C SER A 41 -4.39 1.11 -8.68
N ILE A 42 -4.50 0.09 -9.54
CA ILE A 42 -5.34 -1.09 -9.29
C ILE A 42 -4.85 -1.85 -8.04
N LEU A 43 -3.53 -1.99 -7.87
CA LEU A 43 -2.98 -2.62 -6.67
C LEU A 43 -3.29 -1.82 -5.38
N ALA A 44 -3.19 -0.49 -5.44
CA ALA A 44 -3.53 0.38 -4.32
C ALA A 44 -5.02 0.29 -3.97
N THR A 45 -5.92 0.31 -4.97
CA THR A 45 -7.35 0.09 -4.74
C THR A 45 -7.62 -1.30 -4.17
N TRP A 46 -6.93 -2.33 -4.66
CA TRP A 46 -7.08 -3.67 -4.09
C TRP A 46 -6.70 -3.71 -2.60
N PHE A 47 -5.57 -3.11 -2.22
CA PHE A 47 -5.19 -2.99 -0.81
C PHE A 47 -6.17 -2.14 0.00
N HIS A 48 -6.79 -1.12 -0.60
CA HIS A 48 -7.85 -0.33 0.01
C HIS A 48 -9.07 -1.19 0.33
N GLU A 49 -9.60 -1.89 -0.66
CA GLU A 49 -10.77 -2.74 -0.46
C GLU A 49 -10.49 -3.92 0.49
N MET A 50 -9.29 -4.48 0.44
CA MET A 50 -8.83 -5.47 1.42
C MET A 50 -8.76 -4.88 2.83
N GLY A 51 -8.38 -3.61 2.99
CA GLY A 51 -8.39 -2.92 4.27
C GLY A 51 -9.77 -2.92 4.92
N HIS A 52 -10.82 -2.57 4.17
CA HIS A 52 -12.19 -2.69 4.65
C HIS A 52 -12.54 -4.13 5.06
N GLY A 53 -12.27 -5.10 4.19
CA GLY A 53 -12.59 -6.51 4.41
C GLY A 53 -11.89 -7.12 5.62
N LEU A 54 -10.58 -6.89 5.75
CA LEU A 54 -9.78 -7.40 6.86
C LEU A 54 -10.19 -6.76 8.18
N THR A 55 -10.46 -5.45 8.22
CA THR A 55 -10.98 -4.81 9.43
C THR A 55 -12.35 -5.37 9.81
N ALA A 56 -13.23 -5.66 8.83
CA ALA A 56 -14.52 -6.29 9.12
C ALA A 56 -14.34 -7.69 9.75
N ILE A 57 -13.43 -8.52 9.22
CA ILE A 57 -13.11 -9.83 9.80
C ILE A 57 -12.56 -9.68 11.23
N LEU A 58 -11.62 -8.76 11.45
CA LEU A 58 -11.03 -8.52 12.77
C LEU A 58 -12.06 -8.10 13.83
N LEU A 59 -13.12 -7.41 13.41
CA LEU A 59 -14.24 -7.01 14.26
C LEU A 59 -15.34 -8.08 14.36
N GLY A 60 -15.03 -9.34 14.03
CA GLY A 60 -15.98 -10.46 14.10
C GLY A 60 -17.08 -10.43 13.04
N GLY A 61 -16.87 -9.65 11.98
CA GLY A 61 -17.73 -9.58 10.81
C GLY A 61 -17.34 -10.59 9.72
N ASN A 62 -17.89 -10.38 8.52
CA ASN A 62 -17.56 -11.20 7.35
C ASN A 62 -17.08 -10.33 6.19
N PHE A 63 -16.15 -10.87 5.41
CA PHE A 63 -15.75 -10.31 4.13
C PHE A 63 -16.14 -11.28 3.02
N TYR A 64 -17.14 -10.90 2.22
CA TYR A 64 -17.78 -11.80 1.28
C TYR A 64 -17.06 -11.84 -0.07
N LYS A 65 -16.74 -10.67 -0.61
CA LYS A 65 -16.07 -10.54 -1.90
C LYS A 65 -15.50 -9.13 -2.09
N LEU A 66 -14.49 -9.07 -2.95
CA LEU A 66 -13.88 -7.85 -3.45
C LEU A 66 -14.14 -7.79 -4.96
N LEU A 67 -14.74 -6.69 -5.43
CA LEU A 67 -14.86 -6.41 -6.85
C LEU A 67 -13.87 -5.32 -7.24
N MET A 68 -13.15 -5.54 -8.33
CA MET A 68 -12.25 -4.56 -8.96
C MET A 68 -12.80 -4.21 -10.33
N PHE A 69 -12.82 -2.91 -10.65
CA PHE A 69 -13.32 -2.41 -11.92
C PHE A 69 -12.17 -1.88 -12.79
N PRO A 70 -12.30 -1.94 -14.13
CA PRO A 70 -11.25 -1.48 -15.05
C PRO A 70 -10.93 0.02 -14.98
N ASP A 71 -11.80 0.82 -14.36
CA ASP A 71 -11.59 2.26 -14.15
C ASP A 71 -10.73 2.57 -12.91
N GLY A 72 -10.26 1.54 -12.20
CA GLY A 72 -9.47 1.70 -10.98
C GLY A 72 -10.30 1.74 -9.69
N SER A 73 -11.63 1.71 -9.78
CA SER A 73 -12.50 1.66 -8.61
C SER A 73 -12.65 0.23 -8.07
N GLY A 74 -13.14 0.12 -6.83
CA GLY A 74 -13.33 -1.16 -6.15
C GLY A 74 -14.49 -1.11 -5.16
N ILE A 75 -15.00 -2.30 -4.81
CA ILE A 75 -16.04 -2.46 -3.78
C ILE A 75 -15.74 -3.71 -2.95
N ALA A 76 -15.58 -3.52 -1.64
CA ALA A 76 -15.53 -4.58 -0.63
C ALA A 76 -16.90 -4.87 -0.02
N TYR A 77 -17.51 -6.01 -0.35
CA TYR A 77 -18.72 -6.47 0.30
C TYR A 77 -18.37 -7.10 1.65
N ASN A 78 -18.79 -6.44 2.72
CA ASN A 78 -18.52 -6.89 4.09
C ASN A 78 -19.74 -6.68 5.00
N SER A 79 -19.75 -7.38 6.13
CA SER A 79 -20.67 -7.13 7.24
C SER A 79 -19.86 -6.99 8.52
N VAL A 80 -20.33 -6.14 9.44
CA VAL A 80 -19.74 -5.99 10.77
C VAL A 80 -20.87 -6.00 11.79
N SER A 81 -20.76 -6.88 12.78
CA SER A 81 -21.74 -7.00 13.86
C SER A 81 -21.29 -6.24 15.12
N PHE A 82 -19.98 -6.06 15.29
CA PHE A 82 -19.41 -5.43 16.47
C PHE A 82 -19.67 -3.92 16.52
N GLY A 83 -20.08 -3.41 17.69
CA GLY A 83 -20.04 -1.99 18.02
C GLY A 83 -20.92 -1.05 17.18
N GLY A 84 -21.83 -1.58 16.34
CA GLY A 84 -22.75 -0.80 15.52
C GLY A 84 -22.04 0.28 14.69
N ARG A 85 -22.31 1.55 14.99
CA ARG A 85 -21.72 2.71 14.28
C ARG A 85 -20.20 2.77 14.42
N ILE A 86 -19.66 2.39 15.58
CA ILE A 86 -18.21 2.42 15.82
C ILE A 86 -17.52 1.36 14.98
N GLY A 87 -18.05 0.12 14.97
CA GLY A 87 -17.49 -0.93 14.12
C GLY A 87 -17.53 -0.56 12.65
N ARG A 88 -18.62 0.04 12.17
CA ARG A 88 -18.70 0.55 10.80
C ARG A 88 -17.67 1.64 10.52
N ALA A 89 -17.46 2.58 11.44
CA ALA A 89 -16.45 3.63 11.30
C ALA A 89 -15.03 3.03 11.22
N LEU A 90 -14.72 2.05 12.07
CA LEU A 90 -13.43 1.33 12.03
C LEU A 90 -13.23 0.62 10.69
N VAL A 91 -14.25 -0.08 10.17
CA VAL A 91 -14.19 -0.73 8.85
C VAL A 91 -13.92 0.30 7.75
N VAL A 92 -14.63 1.44 7.76
CA VAL A 92 -14.43 2.51 6.76
C VAL A 92 -13.02 3.10 6.86
N MET A 93 -12.45 3.23 8.07
CA MET A 93 -11.05 3.66 8.24
C MET A 93 -10.04 2.61 7.75
N GLY A 94 -10.37 1.33 7.85
CA GLY A 94 -9.52 0.24 7.37
C GLY A 94 -9.12 0.37 5.91
N GLY A 95 -10.01 0.90 5.07
CA GLY A 95 -9.77 1.07 3.63
C GLY A 95 -8.58 1.99 3.32
N PRO A 96 -8.64 3.28 3.66
CA PRO A 96 -7.53 4.21 3.46
C PRO A 96 -6.22 3.78 4.14
N MET A 97 -6.28 3.03 5.24
CA MET A 97 -5.08 2.54 5.94
C MET A 97 -4.41 1.36 5.23
N GLY A 98 -5.16 0.53 4.50
CA GLY A 98 -4.67 -0.68 3.85
C GLY A 98 -3.44 -0.47 2.96
N PRO A 99 -3.45 0.47 2.00
CA PRO A 99 -2.31 0.74 1.13
C PRO A 99 -1.06 1.20 1.88
N ALA A 100 -1.23 2.04 2.91
CA ALA A 100 -0.11 2.54 3.71
C ALA A 100 0.55 1.40 4.50
N PHE A 101 -0.24 0.52 5.12
CA PHE A 101 0.27 -0.67 5.80
C PHE A 101 0.98 -1.63 4.84
N ALA A 102 0.36 -1.94 3.70
CA ALA A 102 0.94 -2.83 2.70
C ALA A 102 2.27 -2.27 2.16
N GLY A 103 2.30 -0.98 1.79
CA GLY A 103 3.52 -0.31 1.34
C GLY A 103 4.63 -0.32 2.39
N GLY A 104 4.27 -0.04 3.65
CA GLY A 104 5.21 -0.11 4.78
C GLY A 104 5.81 -1.51 4.96
N LEU A 105 4.97 -2.55 4.90
CA LEU A 105 5.43 -3.94 4.98
C LEU A 105 6.36 -4.30 3.82
N LEU A 106 6.03 -3.91 2.58
CA LEU A 106 6.88 -4.17 1.43
C LEU A 106 8.26 -3.50 1.55
N ILE A 107 8.32 -2.26 2.05
CA ILE A 107 9.59 -1.55 2.31
C ILE A 107 10.40 -2.23 3.40
N LEU A 108 9.74 -2.73 4.45
CA LEU A 108 10.42 -3.48 5.51
C LEU A 108 10.96 -4.82 4.98
N SER A 109 10.15 -5.54 4.20
CA SER A 109 10.51 -6.82 3.58
C SER A 109 11.61 -6.69 2.52
N SER A 110 11.76 -5.52 1.88
CA SER A 110 12.81 -5.30 0.87
C SER A 110 14.21 -5.10 1.47
N ARG A 111 14.34 -4.99 2.79
CA ARG A 111 15.65 -4.83 3.45
C ARG A 111 16.44 -6.13 3.34
N ARG A 112 17.57 -6.11 2.63
CA ARG A 112 18.54 -7.21 2.69
C ARG A 112 19.30 -7.18 4.02
N TYR A 113 19.10 -8.20 4.83
CA TYR A 113 20.00 -8.49 5.95
C TYR A 113 21.25 -9.16 5.38
N ASN A 114 22.40 -8.46 5.45
CA ASN A 114 23.68 -9.11 5.21
C ASN A 114 23.99 -9.94 6.46
N ILE A 115 23.63 -11.22 6.45
CA ILE A 115 24.08 -12.15 7.48
C ILE A 115 25.55 -12.42 7.16
N SER A 116 26.47 -11.69 7.80
CA SER A 116 27.86 -12.12 7.84
C SER A 116 27.92 -13.33 8.76
N LEU A 117 27.82 -14.53 8.18
CA LEU A 117 28.28 -15.73 8.85
C LEU A 117 29.78 -15.54 9.05
N GLY A 118 30.18 -15.28 10.30
CA GLY A 118 31.58 -15.17 10.67
C GLY A 118 32.29 -16.47 10.30
N ALA A 119 33.24 -16.35 9.38
CA ALA A 119 34.30 -17.33 9.15
C ALA A 119 35.49 -16.98 10.05
#